data_AF-A0A7S1V919-F1
#
_entry.id   AF-A0A7S1V919-F1
#
_cell.length_a   1.000
_cell.length_b   1.000
_cell.length_c   1.000
_cell.angle_alpha   90.00
_cell.angle_beta   90.00
_cell.angle_gamma   90.00
#
_symmetry.space_group_name_H-M   'P 1'
#
loop_
_entity.id
_entity.type
_entity.pdbx_description
1 polymer ?
#
loop_
_entity_poly.entity_id
_entity_poly.type
_entity_poly.pdbx_seq_one_letter_code
_entity_poly.pdbx_strand_id
1 'polypeptide(L)'
;HDCGETTTAPGGGRTPDVVLHCGSMYRSCMKHEILYRKITDSTPSVERYVFPFLDKFVHSLNFDVASDAMETLRLILTVEQPTNNATGGGADDNDDAATTERDEAIQQSMNQACADFLTRDYDAIFE
;
A
#
# COMPACT_ATOMS: atom_id res chain seq x y z
N HIS A 1 -25.24 -28.19 -11.00
CA HIS A 1 -24.96 -27.06 -11.91
C HIS A 1 -25.98 -26.01 -11.53
N ASP A 2 -25.74 -25.36 -10.39
CA ASP A 2 -26.65 -24.41 -9.78
C ASP A 2 -26.01 -23.03 -9.95
N CYS A 3 -26.52 -22.27 -10.91
CA CYS A 3 -26.04 -20.92 -11.22
C CYS A 3 -26.73 -19.97 -10.24
N GLY A 4 -26.04 -19.65 -9.14
CA GLY A 4 -26.45 -18.61 -8.21
C GLY A 4 -26.41 -17.23 -8.86
N GLU A 5 -27.53 -16.53 -8.74
CA GLU A 5 -27.76 -15.13 -9.10
C GLU A 5 -26.68 -14.20 -8.55
N THR A 6 -25.95 -13.51 -9.43
CA THR A 6 -25.16 -12.34 -9.08
C THR A 6 -26.08 -11.13 -8.97
N THR A 7 -26.57 -10.87 -7.76
CA THR A 7 -27.19 -9.58 -7.42
C THR A 7 -26.16 -8.46 -7.60
N THR A 8 -26.35 -7.68 -8.65
CA THR A 8 -25.61 -6.44 -8.93
C THR A 8 -25.99 -5.37 -7.90
N ALA A 9 -25.07 -5.09 -6.98
CA ALA A 9 -25.14 -3.91 -6.12
C ALA A 9 -24.84 -2.62 -6.92
N PRO A 10 -25.52 -1.49 -6.65
CA PRO A 10 -25.34 -0.25 -7.40
C PRO A 10 -24.10 0.49 -6.89
N GLY A 11 -22.98 0.28 -7.56
CA GLY A 11 -21.73 1.00 -7.33
C GLY A 11 -20.62 0.19 -7.96
N GLY A 12 -19.92 0.75 -8.96
CA GLY A 12 -18.90 0.08 -9.76
C GLY A 12 -17.61 -0.27 -9.00
N GLY A 13 -17.74 -0.94 -7.85
CA GLY A 13 -16.64 -1.56 -7.12
C GLY A 13 -16.14 -2.77 -7.91
N ARG A 14 -14.83 -2.84 -8.12
CA ARG A 14 -14.17 -4.08 -8.54
C ARG A 14 -14.67 -5.20 -7.66
N THR A 15 -15.08 -6.32 -8.25
CA THR A 15 -15.53 -7.48 -7.48
C THR A 15 -14.42 -7.87 -6.48
N PRO A 16 -14.76 -8.24 -5.23
CA PRO A 16 -13.78 -8.63 -4.22
C PRO A 16 -12.77 -9.65 -4.75
N ASP A 17 -13.21 -10.59 -5.59
CA ASP A 17 -12.37 -11.58 -6.26
C ASP A 17 -11.24 -10.96 -7.11
N VAL A 18 -11.53 -9.88 -7.83
CA VAL A 18 -10.52 -9.17 -8.63
C VAL A 18 -9.52 -8.48 -7.72
N VAL A 19 -9.97 -7.89 -6.61
CA VAL A 19 -9.09 -7.23 -5.64
C VAL A 19 -8.15 -8.24 -4.98
N LEU A 20 -8.68 -9.38 -4.54
CA LEU A 20 -7.89 -10.47 -3.95
C LEU A 20 -6.91 -11.07 -4.96
N HIS A 21 -7.33 -11.24 -6.21
CA HIS A 21 -6.44 -11.69 -7.28
C HIS A 21 -5.30 -10.70 -7.54
N CYS A 22 -5.61 -9.41 -7.61
CA CYS A 22 -4.61 -8.35 -7.72
C CYS A 22 -3.65 -8.34 -6.52
N GLY A 23 -4.15 -8.51 -5.29
CA GLY A 23 -3.33 -8.59 -4.08
C GLY A 23 -2.32 -9.73 -4.14
N SER A 24 -2.76 -10.93 -4.57
CA SER A 24 -1.88 -12.09 -4.76
C SER A 24 -0.78 -11.85 -5.81
N MET A 25 -1.12 -11.25 -6.95
CA MET A 25 -0.13 -10.86 -7.96
C MET A 25 0.85 -9.81 -7.41
N TYR A 26 0.33 -8.81 -6.71
CA TYR A 26 1.14 -7.72 -6.16
C TYR A 26 2.15 -8.23 -5.14
N ARG A 27 1.74 -9.09 -4.20
CA ARG A 27 2.66 -9.76 -3.26
C ARG A 27 3.68 -10.66 -3.95
N SER A 28 3.31 -11.28 -5.06
CA SER A 28 4.25 -12.05 -5.87
C SER A 28 5.32 -11.15 -6.51
N CYS A 29 4.93 -9.95 -6.98
CA CYS A 29 5.88 -8.95 -7.47
C CYS A 29 6.85 -8.46 -6.37
N MET A 30 6.39 -8.30 -5.12
CA MET A 30 7.24 -7.84 -4.00
C MET A 30 8.38 -8.80 -3.65
N LYS A 31 8.32 -10.06 -4.09
CA LYS A 31 9.42 -11.01 -3.91
C LYS A 31 10.63 -10.69 -4.81
N HIS A 32 10.44 -9.85 -5.82
CA HIS A 32 11.49 -9.43 -6.74
C HIS A 32 12.05 -8.07 -6.32
N GLU A 33 13.33 -8.04 -5.92
CA GLU A 33 14.04 -6.86 -5.42
C GLU A 33 13.88 -5.63 -6.32
N ILE A 34 13.99 -5.81 -7.65
CA ILE A 34 13.87 -4.70 -8.62
C ILE A 34 12.48 -4.05 -8.58
N LEU A 35 11.43 -4.87 -8.45
CA LEU A 35 10.05 -4.38 -8.42
C LEU A 35 9.73 -3.76 -7.06
N TYR A 36 10.19 -4.39 -5.98
CA TYR A 36 10.07 -3.85 -4.63
C TYR A 36 10.74 -2.49 -4.52
N ARG A 37 12.01 -2.40 -4.94
CA ARG A 37 12.77 -1.15 -4.92
C ARG A 37 12.10 -0.08 -5.78
N LYS A 38 11.62 -0.40 -6.98
CA LYS A 38 10.89 0.59 -7.81
C LYS A 38 9.66 1.19 -7.11
N ILE A 39 9.07 0.47 -6.16
CA ILE A 39 7.87 0.89 -5.42
C ILE A 39 8.27 1.64 -4.14
N THR A 40 9.46 1.39 -3.59
CA THR A 40 9.94 1.95 -2.32
C THR A 40 11.11 2.94 -2.42
N ASP A 41 11.71 3.14 -3.61
CA ASP A 41 12.91 3.98 -3.81
C ASP A 41 12.64 5.48 -3.62
N SER A 42 11.38 5.91 -3.81
CA SER A 42 11.05 7.34 -3.80
C SER A 42 9.74 7.63 -3.09
N THR A 43 9.72 8.77 -2.40
CA THR A 43 8.57 9.30 -1.66
C THR A 43 7.28 9.34 -2.49
N PRO A 44 7.28 9.81 -3.77
CA PRO A 44 6.08 9.77 -4.61
C PRO A 44 5.63 8.36 -5.01
N SER A 45 6.56 7.41 -5.12
CA SER A 45 6.22 6.01 -5.42
C SER A 45 5.53 5.36 -4.22
N VAL A 46 6.06 5.59 -3.02
CA VAL A 46 5.47 5.10 -1.77
C VAL A 46 4.07 5.69 -1.56
N GLU A 47 3.90 6.99 -1.78
CA GLU A 47 2.58 7.65 -1.74
C GLU A 47 1.58 6.96 -2.68
N ARG A 48 1.99 6.72 -3.93
CA ARG A 48 1.09 6.19 -4.95
C ARG A 48 0.73 4.72 -4.73
N TYR A 49 1.68 3.91 -4.28
CA TYR A 49 1.57 2.45 -4.32
C TYR A 49 1.40 1.82 -2.94
N VAL A 50 1.86 2.48 -1.87
CA VAL A 50 1.80 1.93 -0.50
C VAL A 50 0.70 2.60 0.32
N PHE A 51 0.51 3.92 0.23
CA PHE A 51 -0.50 4.61 1.06
C PHE A 51 -1.93 4.09 0.89
N PRO A 52 -2.38 3.68 -0.32
CA PRO A 52 -3.73 3.14 -0.45
C PRO A 52 -3.96 1.90 0.42
N PHE A 53 -2.92 1.14 0.77
CA PHE A 53 -3.04 0.04 1.72
C PHE A 53 -3.28 0.56 3.13
N LEU A 54 -2.53 1.57 3.59
CA LEU A 54 -2.69 2.18 4.93
C LEU A 54 -4.02 2.92 5.11
N ASP A 55 -4.44 3.69 4.12
CA ASP A 55 -5.55 4.64 4.26
C ASP A 55 -6.90 4.08 3.76
N LYS A 56 -6.89 3.10 2.85
CA LYS A 56 -8.11 2.66 2.17
C LYS A 56 -8.38 1.17 2.26
N PHE A 57 -7.44 0.33 1.85
CA PHE A 57 -7.72 -1.09 1.67
C PHE A 57 -7.82 -1.85 2.99
N VAL A 58 -6.99 -1.51 3.98
CA VAL A 58 -7.08 -2.11 5.33
C VAL A 58 -8.36 -1.73 6.07
N HIS A 59 -9.05 -0.68 5.63
CA HIS A 59 -10.31 -0.21 6.19
C HIS A 59 -11.54 -0.68 5.40
N SER A 60 -11.37 -1.63 4.48
CA SER A 60 -12.48 -2.24 3.76
C SER A 60 -13.44 -2.96 4.72
N LEU A 61 -14.76 -2.77 4.52
CA LEU A 61 -15.80 -3.52 5.26
C LEU A 61 -15.79 -5.03 4.93
N ASN A 62 -15.17 -5.40 3.80
CA ASN A 62 -14.94 -6.80 3.46
C ASN A 62 -13.64 -7.27 4.14
N PHE A 63 -13.79 -8.18 5.10
CA PHE A 63 -12.69 -8.72 5.90
C PHE A 63 -11.62 -9.42 5.05
N ASP A 64 -11.99 -10.15 4.00
CA ASP A 64 -11.01 -10.82 3.13
C ASP A 64 -10.13 -9.80 2.42
N VAL A 65 -10.73 -8.73 1.90
CA VAL A 65 -9.99 -7.63 1.27
C VAL A 65 -9.12 -6.88 2.29
N ALA A 66 -9.65 -6.60 3.49
CA ALA A 66 -8.90 -5.89 4.52
C ALA A 66 -7.70 -6.70 5.05
N SER A 67 -7.89 -8.00 5.28
CA SER A 67 -6.82 -8.90 5.73
C SER A 67 -5.77 -9.14 4.64
N ASP A 68 -6.17 -9.27 3.37
CA ASP A 68 -5.25 -9.36 2.23
C ASP A 68 -4.41 -8.08 2.07
N ALA A 69 -5.04 -6.91 2.28
CA ALA A 69 -4.37 -5.62 2.29
C ALA A 69 -3.36 -5.49 3.43
N MET A 70 -3.72 -5.93 4.65
CA MET A 70 -2.81 -5.96 5.81
C MET A 70 -1.62 -6.87 5.58
N GLU A 71 -1.82 -8.06 5.00
CA GLU A 71 -0.72 -8.97 4.68
C GLU A 71 0.22 -8.37 3.61
N THR A 72 -0.36 -7.66 2.64
CA THR A 72 0.42 -6.93 1.63
C THR A 72 1.25 -5.81 2.25
N LEU A 73 0.66 -5.03 3.17
CA LEU A 73 1.36 -3.99 3.90
C LEU A 73 2.47 -4.57 4.78
N ARG A 74 2.20 -5.66 5.52
CA ARG A 74 3.19 -6.39 6.31
C ARG A 74 4.37 -6.79 5.45
N LEU A 75 4.11 -7.40 4.29
CA LEU A 75 5.15 -7.81 3.35
C LEU A 75 6.01 -6.62 2.92
N ILE A 76 5.40 -5.50 2.54
CA ILE A 76 6.16 -4.31 2.12
C ILE A 76 7.06 -3.79 3.26
N LEU A 77 6.56 -3.76 4.50
CA LEU A 77 7.31 -3.20 5.64
C LEU A 77 8.35 -4.16 6.23
N THR A 78 8.20 -5.47 6.03
CA THR A 78 9.09 -6.48 6.62
C THR A 78 9.95 -7.22 5.61
N VAL A 79 9.87 -6.89 4.31
CA VAL A 79 10.82 -7.42 3.32
C VAL A 79 12.19 -6.92 3.72
N GLU A 80 13.00 -7.83 4.27
CA GLU A 80 14.42 -7.61 4.49
C GLU A 80 15.02 -7.27 3.14
N GLN A 81 15.49 -6.03 2.97
CA GLN A 81 16.31 -5.70 1.82
C GLN A 81 17.49 -6.68 1.83
N PRO A 82 17.73 -7.47 0.77
CA PRO A 82 18.99 -8.16 0.66
C PRO A 82 20.06 -7.06 0.74
N THR A 83 20.90 -7.10 1.77
CA THR A 83 21.98 -6.12 1.99
C THR A 83 23.07 -6.36 0.96
N ASN A 84 22.79 -6.18 -0.32
CA ASN A 84 23.80 -5.99 -1.34
C ASN A 84 24.22 -4.52 -1.23
N ASN A 85 25.36 -4.31 -0.57
CA ASN A 85 26.10 -3.05 -0.53
C ASN A 85 26.31 -2.52 -1.97
N ALA A 86 25.33 -1.82 -2.49
CA ALA A 86 25.42 -1.00 -3.68
C ALA A 86 25.27 0.43 -3.18
N THR A 87 26.42 1.03 -2.86
CA THR A 87 26.67 2.46 -2.99
C THR A 87 25.97 2.94 -4.26
N GLY A 88 24.76 3.44 -4.07
CA GLY A 88 23.85 3.87 -5.13
C GLY A 88 23.01 5.02 -4.63
N GLY A 89 23.55 5.81 -3.68
CA GLY A 89 23.19 7.22 -3.56
C GLY A 89 23.61 7.90 -4.85
N GLY A 90 22.75 7.83 -5.86
CA GLY A 90 22.73 8.82 -6.92
C GLY A 90 22.25 10.13 -6.30
N ALA A 91 23.13 10.77 -5.53
CA ALA A 91 23.03 12.20 -5.31
C ALA A 91 23.33 12.85 -6.67
N ASP A 92 22.31 12.97 -7.49
CA ASP A 92 22.30 13.99 -8.54
C ASP A 92 22.13 15.31 -7.78
N ASP A 93 23.24 16.04 -7.67
CA ASP A 93 23.44 17.26 -6.87
C ASP A 93 22.69 18.47 -7.47
N ASN A 94 21.42 18.26 -7.88
CA ASN A 94 20.52 19.24 -8.49
C ASN A 94 19.09 19.08 -7.96
N ASP A 95 18.91 18.82 -6.66
CA ASP A 95 17.57 18.81 -6.07
C ASP A 95 17.05 20.26 -6.01
N ASP A 96 15.98 20.53 -6.75
CA ASP A 96 15.28 21.81 -6.76
C ASP A 96 14.60 21.99 -5.41
N ALA A 97 14.58 23.19 -4.82
CA ALA A 97 13.95 23.41 -3.51
C ALA A 97 12.47 22.94 -3.50
N ALA A 98 11.82 22.98 -4.67
CA ALA A 98 10.46 22.51 -4.87
C ALA A 98 10.28 20.98 -4.75
N THR A 99 11.29 20.17 -5.10
CA THR A 99 11.20 18.69 -4.94
C THR A 99 11.35 18.31 -3.48
N THR A 100 12.27 18.95 -2.75
CA THR A 100 12.43 18.77 -1.31
C THR A 100 11.16 19.16 -0.53
N GLU A 101 10.56 20.32 -0.82
CA GLU A 101 9.32 20.76 -0.16
C GLU A 101 8.14 19.80 -0.42
N ARG A 102 8.05 19.27 -1.65
CA ARG A 102 7.03 18.28 -1.99
C ARG A 102 7.23 16.97 -1.22
N ASP A 103 8.46 16.50 -1.15
CA ASP A 103 8.79 15.25 -0.45
C ASP A 103 8.54 15.39 1.07
N GLU A 104 8.84 16.54 1.67
CA GLU A 104 8.48 16.84 3.05
C GLU A 104 6.97 16.80 3.28
N ALA A 105 6.18 17.38 2.37
CA ALA A 105 4.72 17.36 2.45
C ALA A 105 4.15 15.93 2.37
N ILE A 106 4.68 15.10 1.45
CA ILE A 106 4.28 13.69 1.33
C ILE A 106 4.68 12.91 2.59
N GLN A 107 5.88 13.16 3.13
CA GLN A 107 6.34 12.53 4.36
C GLN A 107 5.45 12.90 5.57
N GLN A 108 5.05 14.18 5.67
CA GLN A 108 4.10 14.63 6.70
C GLN A 108 2.74 13.94 6.55
N SER A 109 2.23 13.84 5.33
CA SER A 109 0.99 13.12 5.02
C SER A 109 1.09 11.63 5.41
N MET A 110 2.22 10.98 5.12
CA MET A 110 2.48 9.59 5.53
C MET A 110 2.43 9.43 7.04
N ASN A 111 3.12 10.33 7.76
CA ASN A 111 3.17 10.29 9.21
C ASN A 111 1.77 10.45 9.81
N GLN A 112 0.94 11.32 9.23
CA GLN A 112 -0.44 11.49 9.67
C GLN A 112 -1.28 10.23 9.41
N ALA A 113 -1.22 9.65 8.22
CA ALA A 113 -1.95 8.42 7.89
C ALA A 113 -1.54 7.24 8.80
N CYS A 114 -0.24 7.12 9.10
CA CYS A 114 0.26 6.12 10.04
C CYS A 114 -0.21 6.40 11.48
N ALA A 115 -0.20 7.66 11.92
CA ALA A 115 -0.69 8.05 13.23
C ALA A 115 -2.18 7.71 13.36
N ASP A 116 -2.99 8.11 12.38
CA ASP A 116 -4.42 7.82 12.33
C ASP A 116 -4.68 6.31 12.37
N PHE A 117 -3.92 5.52 11.60
CA PHE A 117 -4.01 4.07 11.60
C PHE A 117 -3.73 3.45 12.98
N LEU A 118 -2.72 3.95 13.70
CA LEU A 118 -2.30 3.44 15.02
C LEU A 118 -3.19 3.90 16.18
N THR A 119 -3.72 5.13 16.11
CA THR A 119 -4.54 5.72 17.19
C THR A 119 -6.03 5.45 17.04
N ARG A 120 -6.43 4.75 15.97
CA ARG A 120 -7.83 4.48 15.70
C ARG A 120 -8.44 3.60 16.79
N ASP A 121 -9.60 4.03 17.27
CA ASP A 121 -10.42 3.23 18.16
C ASP A 121 -11.15 2.15 17.34
N TYR A 122 -10.70 0.89 17.50
CA TYR A 122 -11.30 -0.27 16.86
C TYR A 122 -12.49 -0.84 17.66
N ASP A 123 -12.72 -0.38 18.89
CA ASP A 123 -13.85 -0.85 19.71
C ASP A 123 -15.19 -0.30 19.19
N ALA A 124 -15.17 0.92 18.62
CA ALA A 124 -16.35 1.55 17.99
C ALA A 124 -16.88 0.83 16.73
N ILE A 125 -16.19 -0.20 16.22
CA ILE A 125 -16.62 -0.97 15.03
C ILE A 125 -17.58 -2.11 15.42
N PHE A 126 -17.58 -2.52 16.69
CA PHE A 126 -18.37 -3.66 17.19
C PHE A 126 -19.60 -3.26 18.04
N GLU A 127 -19.84 -1.96 18.26
CA GLU A 127 -21.08 -1.40 18.82
C GLU A 127 -22.11 -1.06 17.74
#